data_AF-A0A3M1G1T5-F1
#
_entry.id   AF-A0A3M1G1T5-F1
#
_cell.length_a   1.000
_cell.length_b   1.000
_cell.length_c   1.000
_cell.angle_alpha   90.00
_cell.angle_beta   90.00
_cell.angle_gamma   90.00
#
_symmetry.space_group_name_H-M   'P 1'
#
loop_
_entity.id
_entity.type
_entity.pdbx_description
1 polymer ?
#
loop_
_entity_poly.entity_id
_entity_poly.type
_entity_poly.pdbx_seq_one_letter_code
_entity_poly.pdbx_strand_id
1 'polypeptide(L)' 'MPRIDAHHLGQLFMFFEMVTAVVGFLLGINPFNQPGVEEGKNFTYGMMGKKGYEEKRQEVEASRQKKSCWVI' A
#
# COMPACT_ATOMS: atom_id res chain seq x y z
N MET A 1 -18.47 -4.35 22.21
CA MET A 1 -19.09 -3.06 21.83
C MET A 1 -20.57 -3.13 22.17
N PRO A 2 -21.07 -2.28 23.08
CA PRO A 2 -22.43 -2.40 23.60
C PRO A 2 -23.52 -1.81 22.69
N ARG A 3 -23.19 -0.82 21.83
CA ARG A 3 -24.08 -0.20 20.84
C ARG A 3 -23.29 0.28 19.62
N ILE A 4 -23.97 0.44 18.47
CA ILE A 4 -23.39 1.06 17.26
C ILE A 4 -23.85 2.52 17.22
N ASP A 5 -23.03 3.40 17.79
CA ASP A 5 -23.20 4.84 17.75
C ASP A 5 -21.81 5.51 17.68
N ALA A 6 -21.79 6.83 17.47
CA ALA A 6 -20.54 7.56 17.30
C ALA A 6 -19.59 7.43 18.51
N HIS A 7 -20.13 7.37 19.73
CA HIS A 7 -19.32 7.27 20.95
C HIS A 7 -18.58 5.93 21.01
N HIS A 8 -19.31 4.82 20.84
CA HIS A 8 -18.73 3.49 20.91
C HIS A 8 -17.85 3.15 19.70
N LEU A 9 -18.16 3.68 18.52
CA LEU A 9 -17.29 3.56 17.35
C LEU A 9 -15.99 4.34 17.55
N GLY A 10 -16.04 5.54 18.13
CA GLY A 10 -14.82 6.30 18.46
C GLY A 10 -13.89 5.54 19.40
N GLN A 11 -14.45 4.90 20.43
CA GLN A 11 -13.68 4.01 21.33
C GLN A 11 -13.04 2.85 20.56
N LEU A 12 -13.77 2.25 19.63
CA LEU A 12 -13.28 1.12 18.83
C LEU A 12 -12.15 1.54 17.88
N PHE A 13 -12.27 2.68 17.22
CA PHE A 13 -11.23 3.22 16.35
C PHE A 13 -9.95 3.52 17.15
N MET A 14 -10.08 4.26 18.26
CA MET A 14 -8.94 4.58 19.13
C MET A 14 -8.25 3.32 19.65
N PHE A 15 -9.01 2.28 20.02
CA PHE A 15 -8.45 1.00 20.43
C PHE A 15 -7.59 0.38 19.32
N PHE A 16 -8.11 0.26 18.09
CA PHE A 16 -7.38 -0.36 16.99
C PHE A 16 -6.22 0.50 16.48
N GLU A 17 -6.33 1.83 16.51
CA GLU A 17 -5.23 2.74 16.18
C GLU A 17 -4.06 2.55 17.16
N MET A 18 -4.34 2.53 18.46
CA MET A 18 -3.31 2.30 19.47
C MET A 18 -2.68 0.91 19.35
N VAL A 19 -3.50 -0.14 19.20
CA VAL A 19 -3.00 -1.51 19.02
C VAL A 19 -2.10 -1.60 17.79
N THR A 20 -2.49 -1.00 16.67
CA THR A 20 -1.69 -1.00 15.43
C THR A 20 -0.35 -0.31 15.64
N ALA A 21 -0.33 0.84 16.31
CA ALA A 21 0.91 1.55 16.62
C ALA A 21 1.85 0.72 17.51
N VAL A 22 1.32 0.17 18.61
CA VAL A 22 2.10 -0.66 19.55
C VAL A 22 2.65 -1.89 18.85
N VAL A 23 1.81 -2.62 18.10
CA VAL A 23 2.23 -3.82 17.36
C VAL A 23 3.27 -3.48 16.29
N GLY A 24 3.14 -2.37 15.58
CA GLY A 24 4.14 -1.92 14.62
C GLY A 24 5.52 -1.74 15.26
N PHE A 25 5.58 -1.05 16.41
CA PHE A 25 6.83 -0.92 17.15
C PHE A 25 7.37 -2.26 17.68
N LEU A 26 6.49 -3.15 18.18
CA LEU A 26 6.89 -4.49 18.63
C LEU A 26 7.47 -5.35 17.49
N LEU A 27 6.98 -5.15 16.26
CA LEU A 27 7.49 -5.81 15.06
C LEU A 27 8.76 -5.15 14.50
N GLY A 28 9.27 -4.09 15.14
CA GLY A 28 10.46 -3.36 14.69
C GLY A 28 10.25 -2.58 13.38
N ILE A 29 8.99 -2.29 13.02
CA ILE A 29 8.64 -1.49 11.86
C ILE A 29 8.14 -0.10 12.29
N ASN A 30 8.20 0.87 11.40
CA ASN A 30 7.59 2.18 11.64
C ASN A 30 6.09 2.11 11.23
N PRO A 31 5.13 2.18 12.17
CA PRO A 31 3.71 2.09 11.85
C PRO A 31 3.15 3.33 11.15
N PHE A 32 3.92 4.42 11.07
CA PHE A 32 3.48 5.72 10.55
C PHE A 32 4.10 6.06 9.19
N ASN A 33 4.72 5.11 8.48
CA ASN A 33 5.26 5.32 7.14
C ASN A 33 4.60 4.40 6.10
N GLN A 34 4.82 4.70 4.82
CA GLN A 34 4.22 3.97 3.70
C GLN A 34 5.09 3.98 2.42
N PRO A 35 6.33 3.46 2.47
CA PRO A 35 7.26 3.56 1.34
C PRO A 35 6.77 2.82 0.08
N GLY A 36 6.08 1.68 0.23
CA GLY A 36 5.64 0.86 -0.91
C GLY A 36 4.55 1.48 -1.78
N VAL A 37 3.83 2.49 -1.28
CA VAL A 37 2.72 3.13 -1.99
C VAL A 37 3.22 3.99 -3.16
N GLU A 38 4.37 4.63 -2.99
CA GLU A 38 4.93 5.53 -4.02
C GLU A 38 5.36 4.76 -5.27
N GLU A 39 5.93 3.56 -5.12
CA GLU A 39 6.25 2.72 -6.28
C GLU A 39 5.00 2.32 -7.07
N GLY A 40 3.89 2.00 -6.41
CA GLY A 40 2.61 1.73 -7.07
C GLY A 40 2.10 2.93 -7.89
N LYS A 41 2.27 4.15 -7.37
CA LYS A 41 1.95 5.39 -8.10
C LYS A 41 2.88 5.58 -9.29
N ASN A 42 4.19 5.39 -9.12
CA ASN A 42 5.19 5.54 -10.18
C ASN A 42 4.91 4.59 -11.36
N PHE A 43 4.56 3.33 -11.08
CA PHE A 43 4.16 2.38 -12.11
C PHE A 43 2.90 2.83 -12.84
N THR A 44 1.89 3.33 -12.10
CA THR A 44 0.65 3.83 -12.70
C THR A 44 0.92 5.03 -13.61
N TYR A 45 1.75 5.98 -13.19
CA TYR A 45 2.16 7.13 -13.99
C TYR A 45 2.92 6.73 -15.25
N GLY A 46 3.82 5.76 -15.16
CA GLY A 46 4.51 5.19 -16.33
C GLY A 46 3.53 4.55 -17.31
N MET A 47 2.59 3.73 -16.82
CA MET A 47 1.55 3.10 -17.66
C MET A 47 0.62 4.10 -18.34
N MET A 48 0.29 5.20 -17.66
CA MET A 48 -0.54 6.28 -18.24
C MET A 48 0.25 7.21 -19.17
N GLY A 49 1.55 7.00 -19.35
CA GLY A 49 2.39 7.82 -20.24
C GLY A 49 2.66 9.23 -19.73
N LYS A 50 2.68 9.42 -18.40
CA LYS A 50 3.02 10.72 -17.81
C LYS A 50 4.47 11.09 -18.13
N LYS A 51 4.69 12.32 -18.61
CA LYS A 51 6.03 12.83 -18.92
C LYS A 51 6.94 12.77 -17.67
N GLY A 52 8.16 12.25 -17.83
CA GLY A 52 9.13 12.05 -16.75
C GLY A 52 9.06 10.66 -16.07
N TYR A 53 8.20 9.76 -16.54
CA TYR A 53 8.05 8.38 -16.05
C TYR A 53 8.32 7.34 -17.14
N GLU A 54 9.07 7.72 -18.17
CA GLU A 54 9.37 6.88 -19.35
C GLU A 54 10.16 5.63 -18.97
N GLU A 55 11.11 5.74 -18.03
CA GLU A 55 11.87 4.60 -17.51
C GLU A 55 10.95 3.59 -16.80
N LYS A 56 10.05 4.08 -15.95
CA LYS A 56 9.05 3.25 -15.26
C LYS A 56 8.09 2.57 -16.24
N ARG A 57 7.75 3.23 -17.35
CA ARG A 57 6.95 2.63 -18.42
C ARG A 57 7.67 1.43 -19.05
N GLN A 58 8.95 1.58 -19.40
CA GLN A 58 9.75 0.51 -19.98
C GLN A 58 9.89 -0.67 -19.02
N GLU A 59 10.11 -0.40 -17.73
CA GLU A 59 10.17 -1.41 -16.67
C GLU A 59 8.87 -2.25 -16.63
N VAL A 60 7.71 -1.59 -16.66
CA VAL A 60 6.40 -2.27 -16.68
C VAL A 60 6.21 -3.09 -17.96
N GLU A 61 6.54 -2.53 -19.12
CA GLU A 61 6.42 -3.22 -20.41
C GLU A 61 7.31 -4.47 -20.46
N ALA A 62 8.55 -4.39 -19.96
CA ALA A 62 9.46 -5.53 -19.86
C ALA A 62 8.95 -6.61 -18.89
N SER A 63 8.32 -6.20 -17.77
CA SER A 63 7.73 -7.14 -16.80
C SER A 63 6.50 -7.89 -17.35
N ARG A 64 5.74 -7.27 -18.27
CA ARG A 64 4.57 -7.88 -18.91
C ARG A 64 4.94 -9.05 -19.82
N GLN A 65 6.08 -8.97 -20.51
CA GLN A 65 6.53 -10.01 -21.45
C GLN A 65 6.98 -11.29 -20.73
N LYS A 66 7.48 -11.18 -19.49
CA LYS A 66 7.95 -12.35 -18.71
C LYS A 66 6.83 -13.30 -18.26
N LYS A 67 5.55 -12.94 -18.40
CA LYS A 67 4.42 -13.77 -17.97
C LYS A 67 3.95 -14.83 -18.99
N SER A 68 4.66 -15.04 -20.10
CA SER A 68 4.36 -16.14 -21.04
C SER A 68 4.86 -17.52 -20.57
N CYS A 69 5.38 -17.64 -19.34
CA CYS A 69 5.99 -18.87 -18.83
C CYS A 69 5.23 -19.44 -17.62
N TRP A 70 3.95 -19.73 -17.82
CA TRP A 70 3.23 -20.75 -17.07
C TRP A 70 2.47 -21.60 -18.09
N VAL A 71 3.22 -22.45 -18.80
CA VAL A 71 2.64 -23.58 -19.52
C VAL A 71 2.38 -24.63 -18.45
N ILE A 72 1.09 -24.86 -18.18
CA ILE A 72 0.62 -26.01 -17.38
C ILE A 72 0.90 -27.29 -18.16
#